data_AF-A0A972Y3Y3-F1
#
_entry.id   AF-A0A972Y3Y3-F1
#
_cell.length_a   1.000
_cell.length_b   1.000
_cell.length_c   1.000
_cell.angle_alpha   90.00
_cell.angle_beta   90.00
_cell.angle_gamma   90.00
#
_symmetry.space_group_name_H-M   'P 1'
#
loop_
_entity.id
_entity.type
_entity.pdbx_description
1 polymer ?
#
loop_
_entity_poly.entity_id
_entity_poly.type
_entity_poly.pdbx_seq_one_letter_code
_entity_poly.pdbx_strand_id
1 'polypeptide(L)'
;DVTLKGDQYVLNYMGVKRIFDGKKIYTIIPEDEEINISNGEDEDENEITPSEMLTFYQKGYTYAMDITQNVQGRKIQFVKLTPIDSKSEYKKILLGIDSQTKHIYNLIQIGKNGTETLITVNSFKTNLQLSETLFTFDKNKYSGYYINDLD
;
A
#
# COMPACT_ATOMS: atom_id res chain seq x y z
N ASP A 1 -0.09 6.02 -7.61
CA ASP A 1 1.22 6.14 -6.93
C ASP A 1 0.99 6.36 -5.44
N VAL A 2 2.06 6.34 -4.63
CA VAL A 2 1.99 6.59 -3.19
C VAL A 2 3.11 7.54 -2.77
N THR A 3 2.80 8.48 -1.88
CA THR A 3 3.78 9.25 -1.09
C THR A 3 3.52 9.07 0.40
N LEU A 4 4.58 8.90 1.20
CA LEU A 4 4.53 8.62 2.64
C LEU A 4 5.40 9.61 3.44
N LYS A 5 4.95 10.04 4.61
CA LYS A 5 5.75 10.79 5.61
C LYS A 5 5.29 10.44 7.04
N GLY A 6 6.11 9.68 7.75
CA GLY A 6 5.67 9.09 9.03
C GLY A 6 4.46 8.20 8.78
N ASP A 7 3.39 8.43 9.51
CA ASP A 7 2.12 7.71 9.32
C ASP A 7 1.24 8.34 8.24
N GLN A 8 1.52 9.57 7.79
CA GLN A 8 0.71 10.26 6.77
C GLN A 8 0.97 9.71 5.38
N TYR A 9 -0.08 9.63 4.55
CA TYR A 9 0.05 9.16 3.18
C TYR A 9 -0.87 9.87 2.17
N VAL A 10 -0.45 9.88 0.91
CA VAL A 10 -1.31 10.14 -0.24
C VAL A 10 -1.19 8.96 -1.18
N LEU A 11 -2.32 8.34 -1.50
CA LEU A 11 -2.45 7.23 -2.43
C LEU A 11 -3.32 7.66 -3.60
N ASN A 12 -2.83 7.44 -4.82
CA ASN A 12 -3.64 7.52 -6.03
C ASN A 12 -3.74 6.11 -6.62
N TYR A 13 -4.95 5.55 -6.66
CA TYR A 13 -5.20 4.20 -7.14
C TYR A 13 -6.54 4.14 -7.87
N MET A 14 -6.55 3.61 -9.10
CA MET A 14 -7.76 3.44 -9.92
C MET A 14 -8.63 4.71 -10.05
N GLY A 15 -8.00 5.88 -10.18
CA GLY A 15 -8.72 7.16 -10.27
C GLY A 15 -9.19 7.74 -8.93
N VAL A 16 -9.13 6.96 -7.86
CA VAL A 16 -9.42 7.39 -6.49
C VAL A 16 -8.17 7.98 -5.85
N LYS A 17 -8.32 9.12 -5.17
CA LYS A 17 -7.28 9.72 -4.35
C LYS A 17 -7.64 9.56 -2.88
N ARG A 18 -6.81 8.84 -2.14
CA ARG A 18 -6.92 8.72 -0.68
C ARG A 18 -5.83 9.55 0.00
N ILE A 19 -6.21 10.35 0.98
CA ILE A 19 -5.29 11.13 1.81
C ILE A 19 -5.49 10.68 3.25
N PHE A 20 -4.41 10.37 3.95
CA PHE A 20 -4.43 10.19 5.40
C PHE A 20 -3.56 11.26 6.04
N ASP A 21 -4.17 12.10 6.86
CA ASP A 21 -3.50 13.23 7.52
C ASP A 21 -2.86 12.86 8.87
N GLY A 22 -2.94 11.59 9.26
CA GLY A 22 -2.53 11.08 10.57
C GLY A 22 -3.69 10.91 11.55
N LYS A 23 -4.91 11.35 11.19
CA LYS A 23 -6.13 11.17 11.99
C LYS A 23 -7.33 10.76 11.16
N LYS A 24 -7.55 11.41 10.03
CA LYS A 24 -8.69 11.17 9.13
C LYS A 24 -8.24 10.67 7.77
N ILE A 25 -9.05 9.80 7.21
CA ILE A 25 -8.91 9.33 5.84
C ILE A 25 -9.92 10.07 4.98
N TYR A 26 -9.44 10.67 3.89
CA TYR A 26 -10.24 11.36 2.89
C TYR A 26 -10.14 10.57 1.59
N THR A 27 -11.23 9.90 1.22
CA THR A 27 -11.33 9.14 -0.04
C THR A 27 -12.09 10.00 -1.05
N ILE A 28 -11.37 10.55 -2.02
CA ILE A 28 -11.90 11.40 -3.08
C ILE A 28 -12.10 10.56 -4.32
N ILE A 29 -13.34 10.54 -4.82
CA ILE A 29 -13.78 9.80 -6.01
C ILE A 29 -14.21 10.83 -7.06
N PRO A 30 -13.28 11.26 -7.95
CA PRO A 30 -13.56 12.33 -8.90
C PRO A 30 -14.65 12.00 -9.92
N GLU A 31 -14.82 10.71 -10.25
CA GLU A 31 -15.84 10.24 -11.20
C GLU A 31 -17.26 10.51 -10.71
N ASP A 32 -17.48 10.41 -9.40
CA ASP A 32 -18.78 10.59 -8.76
C ASP A 32 -18.93 11.98 -8.11
N GLU A 33 -17.89 12.83 -8.21
CA GLU A 33 -17.79 14.09 -7.47
C GLU A 33 -18.06 13.89 -5.97
N GLU A 34 -17.57 12.79 -5.39
CA GLU A 34 -17.83 12.38 -4.01
C GLU A 34 -16.54 12.36 -3.16
N ILE A 35 -16.70 12.72 -1.88
CA ILE A 35 -15.65 12.60 -0.86
C ILE A 35 -16.21 11.90 0.36
N ASN A 36 -15.62 10.77 0.71
CA ASN A 36 -15.86 10.08 1.97
C ASN A 36 -14.78 10.48 2.99
N ILE A 37 -15.21 10.89 4.18
CA ILE A 37 -14.34 11.22 5.31
C ILE A 37 -14.60 10.21 6.41
N SER A 38 -13.57 9.51 6.87
CA SER A 38 -13.66 8.55 7.97
C SER A 38 -12.54 8.73 8.97
N ASN A 39 -12.68 8.13 10.15
CA ASN A 39 -11.59 8.04 11.10
C ASN A 39 -10.49 7.12 10.57
N GLY A 40 -9.24 7.39 10.94
CA GLY A 40 -8.10 6.54 10.59
C GLY A 40 -8.12 5.19 11.32
N GLU A 41 -8.79 5.13 12.47
CA GLU A 41 -8.99 3.89 13.23
C GLU A 41 -10.02 2.95 12.59
N ASP A 42 -10.88 3.47 11.71
CA ASP A 42 -11.87 2.68 10.96
C ASP A 42 -11.29 2.09 9.67
N GLU A 43 -9.98 2.20 9.45
CA GLU A 43 -9.31 1.59 8.32
C GLU A 43 -9.45 0.07 8.43
N ASP A 44 -10.09 -0.54 7.43
CA ASP A 44 -10.41 -1.96 7.41
C ASP A 44 -9.09 -2.74 7.55
N GLU A 45 -8.94 -3.58 8.58
CA GLU A 45 -7.70 -4.34 8.87
C GLU A 45 -7.26 -5.25 7.69
N ASN A 46 -8.16 -5.47 6.74
CA ASN A 46 -7.93 -6.26 5.52
C ASN A 46 -7.43 -5.43 4.33
N GLU A 47 -7.49 -4.09 4.41
CA GLU A 47 -7.06 -3.19 3.35
C GLU A 47 -5.55 -2.90 3.52
N ILE A 48 -4.71 -3.54 2.70
CA ILE A 48 -3.26 -3.28 2.74
C ILE A 48 -3.00 -1.82 2.39
N THR A 49 -2.66 -1.03 3.40
CA THR A 49 -2.29 0.36 3.17
C THR A 49 -0.94 0.43 2.46
N PRO A 50 -0.64 1.52 1.73
CA PRO A 50 0.67 1.67 1.12
C PRO A 50 1.84 1.69 2.13
N SER A 51 1.57 2.20 3.34
CA SER A 51 2.45 2.13 4.50
C SER A 51 2.72 0.69 4.91
N GLU A 52 1.69 -0.15 4.97
CA GLU A 52 1.81 -1.57 5.27
C GLU A 52 2.49 -2.35 4.15
N MET A 53 2.38 -1.95 2.88
CA MET A 53 3.11 -2.61 1.79
C MET A 53 4.63 -2.72 2.08
N LEU A 54 5.19 -1.77 2.85
CA LEU A 54 6.60 -1.76 3.22
C LEU A 54 6.94 -2.54 4.50
N THR A 55 5.96 -2.93 5.30
CA THR A 55 6.17 -3.52 6.64
C THR A 55 5.33 -4.76 6.96
N PHE A 56 4.31 -5.09 6.15
CA PHE A 56 3.36 -6.20 6.41
C PHE A 56 4.07 -7.53 6.65
N TYR A 57 5.21 -7.76 5.98
CA TYR A 57 5.99 -9.00 6.07
C TYR A 57 6.72 -9.18 7.40
N GLN A 58 6.76 -8.17 8.27
CA GLN A 58 7.52 -8.21 9.53
C GLN A 58 6.82 -9.04 10.62
N LYS A 59 5.50 -9.21 10.55
CA LYS A 59 4.69 -9.92 11.56
C LYS A 59 3.63 -10.79 10.88
N GLY A 60 3.16 -11.84 11.55
CA GLY A 60 2.06 -12.68 11.05
C GLY A 60 2.44 -13.76 10.03
N TYR A 61 3.73 -13.89 9.68
CA TYR A 61 4.23 -14.87 8.71
C TYR A 61 5.43 -15.65 9.22
N THR A 62 5.51 -16.93 8.84
CA THR A 62 6.78 -17.64 8.77
C THR A 62 7.48 -17.33 7.45
N TYR A 63 8.81 -17.43 7.41
CA TYR A 63 9.58 -17.09 6.23
C TYR A 63 10.58 -18.18 5.84
N ALA A 64 10.83 -18.29 4.54
CA ALA A 64 11.90 -19.11 3.98
C ALA A 64 12.50 -18.41 2.77
N MET A 65 13.82 -18.52 2.59
CA MET A 65 14.47 -18.10 1.35
C MET A 65 13.95 -18.96 0.20
N ASP A 66 13.64 -18.31 -0.92
CA ASP A 66 13.22 -18.95 -2.15
C ASP A 66 14.28 -18.68 -3.24
N ILE A 67 13.92 -18.83 -4.50
CA ILE A 67 14.82 -18.65 -5.64
C ILE A 67 15.40 -17.24 -5.73
N THR A 68 16.55 -17.16 -6.39
CA THR A 68 17.06 -15.91 -6.94
C THR A 68 16.73 -15.86 -8.43
N GLN A 69 16.33 -14.70 -8.93
CA GLN A 69 16.04 -14.46 -10.34
C GLN A 69 16.77 -13.22 -10.84
N ASN A 70 17.30 -13.27 -12.06
CA ASN A 70 17.75 -12.06 -12.76
C ASN A 70 16.59 -11.48 -13.56
N VAL A 71 16.24 -10.23 -13.30
CA VAL A 71 15.18 -9.50 -13.99
C VAL A 71 15.78 -8.22 -14.55
N GLN A 72 15.92 -8.15 -15.88
CA GLN A 72 16.49 -6.97 -16.57
C GLN A 72 17.84 -6.52 -15.99
N GLY A 73 18.72 -7.48 -15.66
CA GLY A 73 20.04 -7.22 -15.06
C GLY A 73 20.03 -6.99 -13.54
N ARG A 74 18.85 -6.95 -12.89
CA ARG A 74 18.72 -6.85 -11.43
C ARG A 74 18.63 -8.26 -10.83
N LYS A 75 19.43 -8.52 -9.80
CA LYS A 75 19.40 -9.78 -9.05
C LYS A 75 18.34 -9.69 -7.94
N ILE A 76 17.22 -10.34 -8.13
CA ILE A 76 16.09 -10.36 -7.19
C ILE A 76 16.13 -11.64 -6.37
N GLN A 77 16.13 -11.50 -5.04
CA GLN A 77 16.00 -12.61 -4.11
C GLN A 77 14.57 -12.70 -3.62
N PHE A 78 13.92 -13.85 -3.82
CA PHE A 78 12.59 -14.07 -3.29
C PHE A 78 12.63 -14.63 -1.87
N VAL A 79 11.75 -14.12 -1.03
CA VAL A 79 11.45 -14.66 0.30
C VAL A 79 9.99 -15.11 0.28
N LYS A 80 9.78 -16.39 0.58
CA LYS A 80 8.43 -16.94 0.72
C LYS A 80 7.94 -16.68 2.13
N LEU A 81 6.80 -16.00 2.24
CA LEU A 81 6.07 -15.74 3.46
C LEU A 81 4.83 -16.65 3.49
N THR A 82 4.62 -17.33 4.61
CA THR A 82 3.44 -18.19 4.82
C THR A 82 2.71 -17.70 6.07
N PRO A 83 1.42 -17.32 5.96
CA PRO A 83 0.66 -16.83 7.12
C PRO A 83 0.70 -17.82 8.27
N ILE A 84 0.86 -17.31 9.49
CA ILE A 84 0.74 -18.12 10.71
C ILE A 84 -0.74 -18.36 11.04
N ASP A 85 -1.59 -17.37 10.75
CA ASP A 85 -3.02 -17.49 10.96
C ASP A 85 -3.67 -18.39 9.90
N SER A 86 -4.25 -19.50 10.36
CA SER A 86 -5.03 -20.43 9.56
C SER A 86 -6.25 -19.81 8.88
N LYS A 87 -6.78 -18.68 9.39
CA LYS A 87 -7.92 -17.96 8.81
C LYS A 87 -7.53 -17.03 7.67
N SER A 88 -6.25 -16.78 7.44
CA SER A 88 -5.81 -15.90 6.34
C SER A 88 -6.36 -16.36 4.99
N GLU A 89 -6.84 -15.43 4.16
CA GLU A 89 -7.27 -15.73 2.78
C GLU A 89 -6.10 -16.05 1.84
N TYR A 90 -4.88 -15.75 2.28
CA TYR A 90 -3.66 -16.02 1.52
C TYR A 90 -3.09 -17.39 1.83
N LYS A 91 -2.62 -18.09 0.79
CA LYS A 91 -1.86 -19.34 0.92
C LYS A 91 -0.38 -19.04 1.15
N LYS A 92 0.18 -18.11 0.39
CA LYS A 92 1.57 -17.64 0.53
C LYS A 92 1.73 -16.28 -0.15
N ILE A 93 2.78 -15.57 0.22
CA ILE A 93 3.25 -14.35 -0.44
C ILE A 93 4.71 -14.56 -0.83
N LEU A 94 5.09 -14.20 -2.05
CA LEU A 94 6.50 -14.14 -2.47
C LEU A 94 6.93 -12.69 -2.50
N LEU A 95 7.88 -12.33 -1.65
CA LEU A 95 8.45 -11.00 -1.58
C LEU A 95 9.78 -10.98 -2.35
N GLY A 96 9.81 -10.32 -3.50
CA GLY A 96 11.04 -10.14 -4.27
C GLY A 96 11.80 -8.92 -3.78
N ILE A 97 13.06 -9.11 -3.38
CA ILE A 97 13.94 -8.07 -2.84
C ILE A 97 15.12 -7.89 -3.78
N ASP A 98 15.39 -6.65 -4.19
CA ASP A 98 16.60 -6.34 -4.94
C ASP A 98 17.84 -6.60 -4.08
N SER A 99 18.72 -7.48 -4.54
CA SER A 99 19.88 -7.90 -3.75
C SER A 99 20.92 -6.79 -3.56
N GLN A 100 20.92 -5.75 -4.41
CA GLN A 100 21.86 -4.64 -4.30
C GLN A 100 21.30 -3.55 -3.39
N THR A 101 20.11 -3.03 -3.69
CA THR A 101 19.52 -1.90 -2.94
C THR A 101 18.81 -2.33 -1.67
N LYS A 102 18.51 -3.62 -1.51
CA LYS A 102 17.67 -4.19 -0.44
C LYS A 102 16.23 -3.68 -0.44
N HIS A 103 15.81 -2.95 -1.46
CA HIS A 103 14.44 -2.51 -1.61
C HIS A 103 13.55 -3.65 -2.15
N ILE A 104 12.28 -3.62 -1.77
CA ILE A 104 11.26 -4.49 -2.35
C ILE A 104 11.15 -4.15 -3.84
N TYR A 105 11.27 -5.18 -4.67
CA TYR A 105 11.07 -5.10 -6.11
C TYR A 105 9.62 -5.42 -6.47
N ASN A 106 9.11 -6.54 -5.98
CA ASN A 106 7.73 -6.96 -6.23
C ASN A 106 7.20 -7.85 -5.10
N LEU A 107 5.90 -8.08 -5.18
CA LEU A 107 5.15 -8.91 -4.27
C LEU A 107 4.15 -9.73 -5.08
N ILE A 108 4.11 -11.04 -4.82
CA ILE A 108 3.18 -11.97 -5.46
C ILE A 108 2.35 -12.62 -4.37
N GLN A 109 1.07 -12.26 -4.27
CA GLN A 109 0.12 -12.89 -3.34
C GLN A 109 -0.58 -14.02 -4.05
N ILE A 110 -0.66 -15.18 -3.39
CA ILE A 110 -1.39 -16.33 -3.89
C ILE A 110 -2.48 -16.65 -2.87
N GLY A 111 -3.72 -16.40 -3.23
CA GLY A 111 -4.92 -16.68 -2.43
C GLY A 111 -5.19 -18.18 -2.31
N LYS A 112 -5.91 -18.58 -1.25
CA LYS A 112 -6.42 -19.96 -1.10
C LYS A 112 -7.41 -20.34 -2.21
N ASN A 113 -8.12 -19.35 -2.73
CA ASN A 113 -9.00 -19.46 -3.89
C ASN A 113 -8.25 -19.56 -5.24
N GLY A 114 -6.93 -19.46 -5.24
CA GLY A 114 -6.10 -19.51 -6.45
C GLY A 114 -5.90 -18.17 -7.15
N THR A 115 -6.49 -17.07 -6.65
CA THR A 115 -6.22 -15.73 -7.17
C THR A 115 -4.76 -15.36 -6.96
N GLU A 116 -4.11 -14.86 -8.01
CA GLU A 116 -2.75 -14.35 -7.94
C GLU A 116 -2.73 -12.84 -8.18
N THR A 117 -2.16 -12.10 -7.23
CA THR A 117 -2.00 -10.64 -7.32
C THR A 117 -0.52 -10.31 -7.36
N LEU A 118 -0.07 -9.68 -8.46
CA LEU A 118 1.30 -9.19 -8.63
C LEU A 118 1.34 -7.68 -8.47
N ILE A 119 2.14 -7.20 -7.51
CA ILE A 119 2.41 -5.78 -7.30
C ILE A 119 3.90 -5.54 -7.55
N THR A 120 4.24 -4.60 -8.43
CA THR A 120 5.63 -4.27 -8.79
C THR A 120 5.95 -2.83 -8.43
N VAL A 121 7.08 -2.62 -7.74
CA VAL A 121 7.60 -1.30 -7.39
C VAL A 121 8.47 -0.80 -8.54
N ASN A 122 7.88 0.03 -9.40
CA ASN A 122 8.57 0.58 -10.58
C ASN A 122 9.63 1.63 -10.22
N SER A 123 9.38 2.41 -9.18
CA SER A 123 10.26 3.49 -8.73
C SER A 123 10.10 3.66 -7.23
N PHE A 124 11.23 3.86 -6.54
CA PHE A 124 11.26 4.10 -5.11
C PHE A 124 12.26 5.20 -4.80
N LYS A 125 11.80 6.27 -4.17
CA LYS A 125 12.61 7.43 -3.80
C LYS A 125 12.44 7.70 -2.31
N THR A 126 13.55 7.89 -1.61
CA THR A 126 13.56 8.19 -0.18
C THR A 126 14.04 9.62 0.08
N ASN A 127 13.76 10.12 1.28
CA ASN A 127 14.25 11.43 1.75
C ASN A 127 13.88 12.60 0.83
N LEU A 128 12.71 12.52 0.19
CA LEU A 128 12.18 13.62 -0.59
C LEU A 128 11.79 14.79 0.34
N GLN A 129 12.04 16.01 -0.11
CA GLN A 129 11.47 17.19 0.55
C GLN A 129 10.00 17.30 0.16
N LEU A 130 9.11 17.02 1.10
CA LEU A 130 7.66 17.02 0.89
C LEU A 130 7.03 18.25 1.53
N SER A 131 6.08 18.88 0.82
CA SER A 131 5.25 19.94 1.41
C SER A 131 4.39 19.38 2.53
N GLU A 132 4.24 20.12 3.63
CA GLU A 132 3.33 19.75 4.70
C GLU A 132 1.87 19.70 4.22
N THR A 133 1.51 20.54 3.26
CA THR A 133 0.16 20.59 2.68
C THR A 133 -0.16 19.40 1.76
N LEU A 134 0.81 18.52 1.48
CA LEU A 134 0.59 17.36 0.62
C LEU A 134 -0.43 16.40 1.23
N PHE A 135 -0.37 16.23 2.55
CA PHE A 135 -1.19 15.30 3.33
C PHE A 135 -2.43 15.98 3.94
N THR A 136 -2.67 17.25 3.61
CA THR A 136 -3.81 18.00 4.14
C THR A 136 -4.95 18.00 3.12
N PHE A 137 -6.13 17.60 3.58
CA PHE A 137 -7.36 17.78 2.81
C PHE A 137 -7.76 19.26 2.79
N ASP A 138 -7.96 19.81 1.59
CA ASP A 138 -8.43 21.17 1.39
C ASP A 138 -9.78 21.13 0.67
N LYS A 139 -10.85 21.27 1.45
CA LYS A 139 -12.23 21.27 0.98
C LYS A 139 -12.49 22.28 -0.14
N ASN A 140 -11.78 23.41 -0.16
CA ASN A 140 -11.98 24.46 -1.16
C ASN A 140 -11.58 24.02 -2.58
N LYS A 141 -10.72 22.99 -2.70
CA LYS A 141 -10.34 22.41 -4.00
C LYS A 141 -11.45 21.56 -4.62
N TYR A 142 -12.50 21.25 -3.87
CA TYR A 142 -13.55 20.31 -4.25
C TYR A 142 -14.94 20.97 -4.19
N SER A 143 -15.03 22.19 -4.74
CA SER A 143 -16.32 22.89 -4.85
C SER A 143 -17.29 22.08 -5.72
N GLY A 144 -18.49 21.83 -5.20
CA GLY A 144 -19.53 21.06 -5.89
C GLY A 144 -19.54 19.58 -5.54
N TYR A 145 -18.48 19.05 -4.92
CA TYR A 145 -18.44 17.65 -4.53
C TYR A 145 -19.40 17.38 -3.36
N TYR A 146 -20.08 16.24 -3.41
CA TYR A 146 -20.81 15.70 -2.28
C TYR A 146 -19.80 15.23 -1.22
N ILE A 147 -20.03 15.60 0.03
CA ILE A 147 -19.17 15.21 1.15
C ILE A 147 -19.99 14.36 2.10
N ASN A 148 -19.56 13.12 2.25
CA ASN A 148 -20.09 12.15 3.18
C ASN A 148 -19.12 12.01 4.36
N ASP A 149 -19.53 12.50 5.53
CA ASP A 149 -18.77 12.37 6.77
C ASP A 149 -19.31 11.15 7.53
N LEU A 150 -18.46 10.14 7.68
CA LEU A 150 -18.78 8.83 8.29
C LEU A 150 -18.39 8.77 9.78
N ASP A 151 -17.74 9.82 10.27
CA ASP A 151 -17.28 10.02 11.65
C ASP A 151 -18.45 10.41 12.60
#